data_AF-A0A9J8BDQ9-F1
#
_entry.id   AF-A0A9J8BDQ9-F1
#
_cell.length_a   1.000
_cell.length_b   1.000
_cell.length_c   1.000
_cell.angle_alpha   90.00
_cell.angle_beta   90.00
_cell.angle_gamma   90.00
#
_symmetry.space_group_name_H-M   'P 1'
#
loop_
_entity.id
_entity.type
_entity.pdbx_description
1 polymer ?
#
loop_
_entity_poly.entity_id
_entity_poly.type
_entity_poly.pdbx_seq_one_letter_code
_entity_poly.pdbx_strand_id
1 'polypeptide(L)'
;MSEKKMTSSRRHHLKSLVLSIAFNLLDAEVKQLVVDKEAYMNEHCPALDLPGSTQELQELCKKLHQQIDKVDEERYDLEAKVAKSNKEIEDLKIKVVDLQGKFKKPALKKVRMSADAMLQALLGSKHKVSMDLRANLKQVKKEVKEEVGCRFRKVFVSAWPCYPFHGNNLQSGLYLVWTLLSARCAHV
;
A
#
# COMPACT_ATOMS: atom_id res chain seq x y z
N MET A 1 -20.60 -31.52 24.98
CA MET A 1 -20.45 -30.08 24.69
C MET A 1 -20.09 -29.90 23.22
N SER A 2 -21.07 -29.68 22.35
CA SER A 2 -20.82 -29.41 20.92
C SER A 2 -20.43 -27.94 20.78
N GLU A 3 -19.12 -27.66 20.80
CA GLU A 3 -18.63 -26.32 20.51
C GLU A 3 -19.08 -25.91 19.10
N LYS A 4 -19.90 -24.87 19.05
CA LYS A 4 -20.47 -24.30 17.83
C LYS A 4 -19.33 -23.66 17.02
N LYS A 5 -18.62 -24.49 16.24
CA LYS A 5 -17.55 -24.06 15.33
C LYS A 5 -18.09 -22.93 14.44
N MET A 6 -17.43 -21.78 14.48
CA MET A 6 -17.71 -20.66 13.56
C MET A 6 -17.86 -21.18 12.13
N THR A 7 -18.87 -20.69 11.42
CA THR A 7 -19.08 -21.06 10.01
C THR A 7 -17.83 -20.73 9.21
N SER A 8 -17.45 -21.61 8.27
CA SER A 8 -16.23 -21.43 7.48
C SER A 8 -16.20 -20.06 6.80
N SER A 9 -17.36 -19.62 6.28
CA SER A 9 -17.56 -18.32 5.64
C SER A 9 -17.17 -17.15 6.54
N ARG A 10 -17.58 -17.17 7.83
CA ARG A 10 -17.23 -16.10 8.77
C ARG A 10 -15.73 -16.08 9.07
N ARG A 11 -15.08 -17.24 9.21
CA ARG A 11 -13.63 -17.31 9.40
C ARG A 11 -12.86 -16.76 8.20
N HIS A 12 -13.29 -17.08 6.98
CA HIS A 12 -12.64 -16.54 5.77
C HIS A 12 -12.84 -15.03 5.65
N HIS A 13 -14.04 -14.52 5.91
CA HIS A 13 -14.30 -13.08 5.91
C HIS A 13 -13.41 -12.33 6.93
N LEU A 14 -13.30 -12.84 8.15
CA LEU A 14 -12.43 -12.25 9.17
C LEU A 14 -10.94 -12.31 8.77
N LYS A 15 -10.47 -13.41 8.18
CA LYS A 15 -9.11 -13.49 7.65
C LYS A 15 -8.85 -12.45 6.56
N SER A 16 -9.80 -12.26 5.63
CA SER A 16 -9.70 -11.21 4.61
C SER A 16 -9.64 -9.82 5.22
N LEU A 17 -10.46 -9.53 6.24
CA LEU A 17 -10.41 -8.26 6.96
C LEU A 17 -9.07 -8.04 7.65
N VAL A 18 -8.55 -9.04 8.37
CA VAL A 18 -7.25 -8.96 9.04
C VAL A 18 -6.14 -8.70 8.03
N LEU A 19 -6.12 -9.40 6.90
CA LEU A 19 -5.12 -9.18 5.85
C LEU A 19 -5.25 -7.78 5.23
N SER A 20 -6.47 -7.28 5.00
CA SER A 20 -6.67 -5.93 4.47
C SER A 20 -6.19 -4.83 5.42
N ILE A 21 -6.41 -5.02 6.73
CA ILE A 21 -5.93 -4.08 7.76
C ILE A 21 -4.40 -4.17 7.87
N ALA A 22 -3.84 -5.38 7.90
CA ALA A 22 -2.39 -5.58 7.96
C ALA A 22 -1.67 -4.95 6.76
N PHE A 23 -2.23 -5.07 5.56
CA PHE A 23 -1.70 -4.40 4.37
C PHE A 23 -1.66 -2.88 4.53
N ASN A 24 -2.76 -2.28 5.00
CA ASN A 24 -2.82 -0.83 5.24
C ASN A 24 -1.82 -0.36 6.31
N LEU A 25 -1.62 -1.16 7.36
CA LEU A 25 -0.65 -0.85 8.43
C LEU A 25 0.79 -0.94 7.91
N LEU A 26 1.13 -1.96 7.13
CA LEU A 26 2.44 -2.08 6.50
C LEU A 26 2.72 -0.89 5.57
N ASP A 27 1.74 -0.48 4.76
CA ASP A 27 1.88 0.70 3.89
C ASP A 27 2.06 2.00 4.70
N ALA A 28 1.42 2.11 5.86
CA ALA A 28 1.60 3.25 6.76
C ALA A 28 2.99 3.25 7.40
N GLU A 29 3.46 2.10 7.88
CA GLU A 29 4.80 1.92 8.45
C GLU A 29 5.90 2.25 7.42
N VAL A 30 5.77 1.78 6.18
CA VAL A 30 6.74 2.09 5.11
C VAL A 30 6.81 3.59 4.85
N LYS A 31 5.66 4.30 4.86
CA LYS A 31 5.65 5.75 4.71
C LYS A 31 6.31 6.46 5.89
N GLN A 32 6.03 6.01 7.11
CA GLN A 32 6.65 6.55 8.32
C GLN A 32 8.17 6.37 8.29
N LEU A 33 8.67 5.19 7.93
CA LEU A 33 10.10 4.92 7.83
C LEU A 33 10.82 5.85 6.84
N VAL A 34 10.16 6.25 5.75
CA VAL A 34 10.73 7.22 4.79
C VAL A 34 10.81 8.60 5.43
N VAL A 35 9.74 9.03 6.11
CA VAL A 35 9.70 10.33 6.81
C VAL A 35 10.73 10.38 7.93
N ASP A 36 10.83 9.32 8.74
CA ASP A 36 11.78 9.21 9.83
C ASP A 36 13.22 9.21 9.31
N LYS A 37 13.47 8.55 8.18
CA LYS A 37 14.77 8.58 7.50
C LYS A 37 15.10 10.00 7.01
N GLU A 38 14.16 10.70 6.39
CA GLU A 38 14.36 12.08 5.94
C GLU A 38 14.61 13.02 7.12
N ALA A 39 13.85 12.90 8.22
CA ALA A 39 14.05 13.65 9.45
C ALA A 39 15.45 13.42 10.04
N TYR A 40 15.85 12.14 10.17
CA TYR A 40 17.17 11.78 10.68
C TYR A 40 18.31 12.32 9.80
N MET A 41 18.16 12.26 8.47
CA MET A 41 19.14 12.82 7.53
C MET A 41 19.25 14.34 7.63
N ASN A 42 18.12 15.05 7.82
CA ASN A 42 18.13 16.50 8.00
C ASN A 42 18.81 16.94 9.30
N GLU A 43 18.69 16.15 10.37
CA GLU A 43 19.36 16.43 11.65
C GLU A 43 20.86 16.15 11.60
N HIS A 44 21.28 15.04 10.98
CA HIS A 44 22.67 14.61 10.95
C HIS A 44 23.49 15.26 9.83
N CYS A 45 22.84 15.61 8.73
CA CYS A 45 23.44 16.26 7.58
C CYS A 45 22.51 17.37 7.06
N PRO A 46 22.46 18.53 7.75
CA PRO A 46 21.74 19.68 7.24
C PRO A 46 22.34 20.13 5.90
N ALA A 47 21.56 20.88 5.12
CA ALA A 47 22.02 21.46 3.87
C ALA A 47 23.31 22.27 4.11
N LEU A 48 24.35 21.97 3.34
CA LEU A 48 25.66 22.60 3.44
C LEU A 48 25.53 24.10 3.13
N ASP A 49 25.86 24.94 4.10
CA ASP A 49 26.05 26.37 3.89
C ASP A 49 27.52 26.63 3.53
N LEU A 50 27.76 27.32 2.42
CA LEU A 50 29.09 27.60 1.91
C LEU A 50 29.52 29.00 2.36
N PRO A 51 30.49 29.12 3.28
CA PRO A 51 30.95 30.42 3.72
C PRO A 51 31.69 31.15 2.59
N GLY A 52 31.57 32.48 2.58
CA GLY A 52 32.19 33.33 1.55
C GLY A 52 33.69 33.57 1.73
N SER A 53 34.26 33.27 2.91
CA SER A 53 35.67 33.50 3.20
C SER A 53 36.53 32.25 2.98
N THR A 54 37.76 32.43 2.49
CA THR A 54 38.65 31.32 2.12
C THR A 54 39.18 30.54 3.34
N GLN A 55 39.30 31.19 4.49
CA GLN A 55 39.78 30.57 5.73
C GLN A 55 38.70 29.68 6.36
N GLU A 56 37.46 30.16 6.46
CA GLU A 56 36.33 29.36 6.96
C GLU A 56 36.08 28.15 6.08
N LEU A 57 36.23 28.28 4.76
CA LEU A 57 36.07 27.16 3.83
C LEU A 57 37.11 26.07 4.07
N GLN A 58 38.38 26.42 4.30
CA GLN A 58 39.44 25.45 4.61
C GLN A 58 39.19 24.73 5.95
N GLU A 59 38.65 25.43 6.95
CA GLU A 59 38.29 24.83 8.23
C GLU A 59 37.10 23.87 8.12
N LEU A 60 36.07 24.23 7.33
CA LEU A 60 34.94 23.35 7.06
C LEU A 60 35.38 22.07 6.33
N CYS A 61 36.23 22.18 5.30
CA CYS A 61 36.75 21.01 4.60
C CYS A 61 37.49 20.04 5.54
N LYS A 62 38.29 20.57 6.47
CA LYS A 62 38.97 19.74 7.49
C LYS A 62 38.00 19.08 8.46
N LYS A 63 36.97 19.82 8.91
CA LYS A 63 35.91 19.28 9.80
C LYS A 63 35.12 18.18 9.12
N LEU A 64 34.73 18.36 7.86
CA LEU A 64 34.00 17.35 7.08
C LEU A 64 34.84 16.09 6.86
N HIS A 65 36.13 16.21 6.53
CA HIS A 65 37.01 15.04 6.42
C HIS A 65 37.11 14.25 7.72
N GLN A 66 37.28 14.92 8.86
CA GLN A 66 37.29 14.24 10.17
C GLN A 66 35.94 13.58 10.51
N GLN A 67 34.82 14.16 10.06
CA GLN A 67 33.50 13.57 10.24
C GLN A 67 33.29 12.34 9.35
N ILE A 68 33.76 12.38 8.10
CA ILE A 68 33.71 11.25 7.17
C ILE A 68 34.42 10.04 7.77
N ASP A 69 35.66 10.22 8.27
CA ASP A 69 36.43 9.14 8.86
C ASP A 69 35.67 8.45 10.02
N LYS A 70 35.07 9.25 10.92
CA LYS A 70 34.27 8.73 12.05
C LYS A 70 33.01 8.00 11.59
N VAL A 71 32.27 8.58 10.64
CA VAL A 71 31.05 7.97 10.12
C VAL A 71 31.34 6.67 9.38
N ASP A 72 32.47 6.59 8.67
CA ASP A 72 32.89 5.35 8.00
C ASP A 72 33.30 4.25 8.98
N GLU A 73 33.97 4.60 10.08
CA GLU A 73 34.23 3.65 11.19
C GLU A 73 32.91 3.11 11.78
N GLU A 74 31.97 4.00 12.10
CA GLU A 74 30.64 3.61 12.62
C GLU A 74 29.86 2.75 11.61
N ARG A 75 29.91 3.11 10.33
CA ARG A 75 29.27 2.34 9.25
C ARG A 75 29.85 0.93 9.17
N TYR A 76 31.17 0.78 9.27
CA TYR A 76 31.83 -0.52 9.25
C TYR A 76 31.40 -1.39 10.43
N ASP A 77 31.35 -0.82 11.64
CA ASP A 77 30.92 -1.54 12.84
C ASP A 77 29.44 -1.96 12.77
N LEU A 78 28.57 -1.09 12.26
CA LEU A 78 27.15 -1.39 12.05
C LEU A 78 26.96 -2.49 11.00
N GLU A 79 27.69 -2.42 9.88
CA GLU A 79 27.66 -3.44 8.84
C GLU A 79 28.13 -4.80 9.38
N ALA A 80 29.20 -4.82 10.17
CA ALA A 80 29.69 -6.03 10.82
C ALA A 80 28.66 -6.62 11.81
N LYS A 81 27.94 -5.79 12.57
CA LYS A 81 26.86 -6.23 13.46
C LYS A 81 25.69 -6.82 12.68
N VAL A 82 25.23 -6.15 11.62
CA VAL A 82 24.15 -6.65 10.75
C VAL A 82 24.55 -7.97 10.10
N ALA A 83 25.78 -8.09 9.60
CA ALA A 83 26.28 -9.32 9.01
C ALA A 83 26.31 -10.49 10.02
N LYS A 84 26.68 -10.24 11.29
CA LYS A 84 26.63 -11.26 12.35
C LYS A 84 25.19 -11.69 12.64
N SER A 85 24.27 -10.74 12.82
CA SER A 85 22.86 -11.05 13.05
C SER A 85 22.22 -11.79 11.88
N ASN A 86 22.57 -11.45 10.64
CA ASN A 86 22.08 -12.17 9.47
C ASN A 86 22.56 -13.63 9.43
N LYS A 87 23.84 -13.89 9.74
CA LYS A 87 24.38 -15.25 9.85
C LYS A 87 23.67 -16.04 10.94
N GLU A 88 23.46 -15.45 12.12
CA GLU A 88 22.72 -16.10 13.21
C GLU A 88 21.27 -16.43 12.79
N ILE A 89 20.59 -15.52 12.10
CA ILE A 89 19.24 -15.75 11.57
C ILE A 89 19.24 -16.89 10.53
N GLU A 90 20.23 -16.95 9.65
CA GLU A 90 20.37 -18.03 8.65
C GLU A 90 20.59 -19.38 9.33
N ASP A 91 21.49 -19.45 10.30
CA ASP A 91 21.77 -20.66 11.08
C ASP A 91 20.51 -21.13 11.84
N LEU A 92 19.77 -20.20 12.45
CA LEU A 92 18.51 -20.50 13.14
C LEU A 92 17.42 -20.95 12.16
N LYS A 93 17.32 -20.33 10.98
CA LYS A 93 16.39 -20.76 9.93
C LYS A 93 16.67 -22.18 9.47
N ILE A 94 17.95 -22.54 9.27
CA ILE A 94 18.35 -23.91 8.90
C ILE A 94 17.96 -24.89 10.01
N LYS A 95 18.27 -24.59 11.27
CA LYS A 95 17.88 -25.42 12.42
C LYS A 95 16.37 -25.60 12.51
N VAL A 96 15.57 -24.55 12.30
CA VAL A 96 14.10 -24.65 12.28
C VAL A 96 13.61 -25.56 11.16
N VAL A 97 14.19 -25.46 9.97
CA VAL A 97 13.85 -26.34 8.83
C VAL A 97 14.20 -27.80 9.12
N ASP A 98 15.34 -28.06 9.73
CA ASP A 98 15.75 -29.43 10.10
C ASP A 98 14.83 -30.03 11.18
N LEU A 99 14.42 -29.21 12.17
CA LEU A 99 13.51 -29.63 13.25
C LEU A 99 12.05 -29.81 12.79
N GLN A 100 11.55 -28.98 11.89
CA GLN A 100 10.21 -29.11 11.32
C GLN A 100 10.06 -30.35 10.41
N GLY A 101 11.17 -31.04 10.13
CA GLY A 101 11.24 -32.18 9.23
C GLY A 101 11.22 -31.72 7.78
N LYS A 102 11.98 -32.42 6.92
CA LYS A 102 12.24 -32.13 5.50
C LYS A 102 11.01 -32.26 4.56
N PHE A 103 9.81 -31.89 5.01
CA PHE A 103 8.54 -31.83 4.27
C PHE A 103 8.05 -30.37 4.31
N LYS A 104 8.47 -29.46 3.44
CA LYS A 104 8.44 -29.51 1.98
C LYS A 104 9.62 -28.70 1.48
N LYS A 105 10.64 -29.33 0.89
CA LYS A 105 11.45 -28.59 -0.10
C LYS A 105 10.43 -28.07 -1.12
N PRO A 106 10.21 -26.75 -1.30
CA PRO A 106 9.47 -26.31 -2.47
C PRO A 106 10.24 -26.91 -3.64
N ALA A 107 9.64 -27.90 -4.31
CA ALA A 107 10.29 -28.60 -5.40
C ALA A 107 10.89 -27.53 -6.30
N LEU A 108 12.17 -27.65 -6.65
CA LEU A 108 12.87 -26.70 -7.53
C LEU A 108 12.16 -26.71 -8.88
N LYS A 109 11.03 -26.01 -8.96
CA LYS A 109 10.31 -25.74 -10.18
C LYS A 109 11.20 -24.74 -10.90
N LYS A 110 11.63 -25.09 -12.10
CA LYS A 110 12.30 -24.16 -13.01
C LYS A 110 11.33 -23.00 -13.28
N VAL A 111 11.44 -21.94 -12.48
CA VAL A 111 10.67 -20.71 -12.67
C VAL A 111 11.30 -20.02 -13.87
N ARG A 112 10.78 -20.31 -15.06
CA ARG A 112 10.99 -19.46 -16.23
C ARG A 112 10.37 -18.09 -15.91
N MET A 113 10.98 -17.02 -16.43
CA MET A 113 10.42 -15.67 -16.35
C MET A 113 8.90 -15.72 -16.60
N SER A 114 8.11 -15.10 -15.72
CA SER A 114 6.65 -15.08 -15.87
C SER A 114 6.30 -14.43 -17.20
N ALA A 115 5.23 -14.90 -17.84
CA ALA A 115 4.77 -14.34 -19.11
C ALA A 115 4.52 -12.83 -18.97
N ASP A 116 4.00 -12.39 -17.82
CA ASP A 116 3.77 -10.97 -17.53
C ASP A 116 5.05 -10.16 -17.44
N ALA A 117 6.13 -10.70 -16.86
CA ALA A 117 7.42 -10.01 -16.81
C ALA A 117 8.07 -9.93 -18.20
N MET A 118 7.94 -10.97 -19.01
CA MET A 118 8.44 -10.99 -20.39
C MET A 118 7.63 -10.06 -21.31
N LEU A 119 6.30 -10.04 -21.17
CA LEU A 119 5.41 -9.18 -21.98
C LEU A 119 5.51 -7.71 -21.57
N GLN A 120 5.69 -7.40 -20.27
CA GLN A 120 5.96 -6.05 -19.82
C GLN A 120 7.31 -5.54 -20.33
N ALA A 121 8.33 -6.40 -20.39
CA ALA A 121 9.64 -6.06 -20.93
C ALA A 121 9.64 -5.89 -22.46
N LEU A 122 8.84 -6.67 -23.19
CA LEU A 122 8.80 -6.64 -24.67
C LEU A 122 7.78 -5.64 -25.24
N LEU A 123 6.65 -5.40 -24.57
CA LEU A 123 5.52 -4.63 -25.11
C LEU A 123 5.20 -3.36 -24.29
N GLY A 124 5.92 -3.12 -23.19
CA GLY A 124 5.78 -1.92 -22.37
C GLY A 124 4.34 -1.66 -21.90
N SER A 125 3.90 -0.41 -21.96
CA SER A 125 2.60 0.05 -21.43
C SER A 125 1.37 -0.40 -22.23
N LYS A 126 1.54 -0.98 -23.43
CA LYS A 126 0.40 -1.23 -24.34
C LYS A 126 -0.42 -2.47 -24.00
N HIS A 127 0.12 -3.48 -23.32
CA HIS A 127 -0.60 -4.74 -23.03
C HIS A 127 -0.53 -5.09 -21.53
N LYS A 128 -1.28 -4.35 -20.70
CA LYS A 128 -1.65 -4.80 -19.34
C LYS A 128 -2.87 -5.73 -19.44
N VAL A 129 -2.70 -6.90 -20.03
CA VAL A 129 -3.71 -7.98 -19.91
C VAL A 129 -3.38 -8.71 -18.62
N SER A 130 -4.04 -8.35 -17.52
CA SER A 130 -3.96 -9.13 -16.28
C SER A 130 -4.40 -10.55 -16.60
N MET A 131 -3.47 -11.52 -16.59
CA MET A 131 -3.80 -12.95 -16.73
C MET A 131 -4.50 -13.52 -15.49
N ASP A 132 -5.20 -12.68 -14.74
CA ASP A 132 -6.11 -13.10 -13.69
C ASP A 132 -7.19 -13.96 -14.31
N LEU A 133 -7.36 -15.18 -13.79
CA LEU A 133 -8.45 -16.10 -14.12
C LEU A 133 -9.84 -15.44 -14.09
N ARG A 134 -9.96 -14.30 -13.40
CA ARG A 134 -11.16 -13.48 -13.27
C ARG A 134 -11.53 -12.71 -14.54
N ALA A 135 -10.58 -12.32 -15.38
CA ALA A 135 -10.83 -11.49 -16.57
C ALA A 135 -11.38 -12.28 -17.78
N ASN A 136 -11.20 -13.61 -17.80
CA ASN A 136 -11.63 -14.48 -18.90
C ASN A 136 -13.03 -15.11 -18.74
N LEU A 137 -13.71 -14.89 -17.61
CA LEU A 137 -15.06 -15.41 -17.39
C LEU A 137 -16.10 -14.45 -18.00
N LYS A 138 -16.91 -14.92 -18.96
CA LYS A 138 -18.02 -14.15 -19.55
C LYS A 138 -18.99 -13.69 -18.46
N GLN A 139 -19.15 -12.38 -18.32
CA GLN A 139 -20.20 -11.78 -17.51
C GLN A 139 -21.56 -12.13 -18.15
N VAL A 140 -22.29 -13.10 -17.59
CA VAL A 140 -23.67 -13.35 -17.99
C VAL A 140 -24.47 -12.12 -17.57
N LYS A 141 -24.82 -11.28 -18.54
CA LYS A 141 -25.77 -10.18 -18.35
C LYS A 141 -27.05 -10.81 -17.78
N LYS A 142 -27.36 -10.56 -16.51
CA LYS A 142 -28.74 -10.63 -16.06
C LYS A 142 -29.44 -9.44 -16.71
N GLU A 143 -30.02 -9.70 -17.87
CA GLU A 143 -30.99 -8.81 -18.49
C GLU A 143 -32.19 -8.75 -17.54
N VAL A 144 -32.27 -7.69 -16.74
CA VAL A 144 -33.56 -7.29 -16.17
C VAL A 144 -34.30 -6.66 -17.33
N LYS A 145 -35.08 -7.49 -18.02
CA LYS A 145 -36.01 -7.09 -19.05
C LYS A 145 -37.04 -6.16 -18.40
N GLU A 146 -36.94 -4.86 -18.67
CA GLU A 146 -38.02 -3.92 -18.43
C GLU A 146 -39.20 -4.35 -19.30
N GLU A 147 -40.27 -4.85 -18.67
CA GLU A 147 -41.56 -4.95 -19.33
C GLU A 147 -42.43 -3.79 -18.84
N VAL A 148 -42.55 -2.79 -19.71
CA VAL A 148 -43.56 -1.74 -19.67
C VAL A 148 -44.95 -2.36 -19.67
N GLY A 149 -45.67 -2.20 -18.57
CA GLY A 149 -47.05 -2.64 -18.40
C GLY A 149 -47.82 -1.69 -17.50
N CYS A 150 -48.21 -0.54 -18.05
CA CYS A 150 -49.12 0.40 -17.41
C CYS A 150 -50.52 -0.23 -17.29
N ARG A 151 -51.03 -0.40 -16.07
CA ARG A 151 -52.48 -0.53 -15.86
C ARG A 151 -52.90 0.25 -14.61
N PHE A 152 -53.57 1.36 -14.89
CA PHE A 152 -54.31 2.21 -13.96
C PHE A 152 -55.15 1.38 -12.96
N ARG A 153 -54.97 1.65 -11.67
CA ARG A 153 -56.09 1.84 -10.75
C ARG A 153 -55.69 2.84 -9.67
N LYS A 154 -56.15 4.08 -9.85
CA LYS A 154 -56.37 5.02 -8.75
C LYS A 154 -57.34 4.37 -7.77
N VAL A 155 -56.92 4.18 -6.52
CA VAL A 155 -57.78 4.51 -5.38
C VAL A 155 -56.93 5.33 -4.43
N PHE A 156 -57.36 6.57 -4.28
CA PHE A 156 -56.84 7.60 -3.41
C PHE A 156 -57.68 7.55 -2.12
N VAL A 157 -57.08 7.20 -0.99
CA VAL A 157 -57.56 7.50 0.37
C VAL A 157 -56.30 7.48 1.26
N SER A 158 -55.56 8.58 1.36
CA SER A 158 -55.69 9.64 2.39
C SER A 158 -55.44 9.15 3.82
N ALA A 159 -54.29 9.52 4.39
CA ALA A 159 -54.16 10.19 5.70
C ALA A 159 -52.69 10.15 6.18
N TRP A 160 -52.08 11.33 6.26
CA TRP A 160 -50.90 11.64 7.08
C TRP A 160 -51.26 11.57 8.58
N PRO A 161 -50.29 11.39 9.51
CA PRO A 161 -49.49 12.52 10.06
C PRO A 161 -47.97 12.21 10.07
N CYS A 162 -47.02 13.09 9.71
CA CYS A 162 -46.65 14.41 10.24
C CYS A 162 -46.32 14.38 11.75
N TYR A 163 -45.08 14.19 12.20
CA TYR A 163 -44.04 15.20 12.57
C TYR A 163 -43.07 14.54 13.61
N PRO A 164 -41.95 15.14 14.12
CA PRO A 164 -41.17 16.30 13.69
C PRO A 164 -39.63 16.08 13.64
N PHE A 165 -39.00 17.14 13.14
CA PHE A 165 -37.61 17.44 12.87
C PHE A 165 -36.89 18.11 14.07
N HIS A 166 -35.59 17.87 14.25
CA HIS A 166 -34.58 18.76 14.87
C HIS A 166 -33.21 18.22 14.40
N GLY A 167 -32.46 18.82 13.46
CA GLY A 167 -31.74 20.12 13.52
C GLY A 167 -30.46 19.95 14.35
N ASN A 168 -29.21 19.98 13.87
CA ASN A 168 -28.50 20.84 12.90
C ASN A 168 -27.31 20.06 12.28
N ASN A 169 -27.06 20.02 10.97
CA ASN A 169 -26.49 21.04 10.06
C ASN A 169 -25.00 21.39 10.30
N LEU A 170 -24.12 20.75 9.51
CA LEU A 170 -22.93 21.40 8.94
C LEU A 170 -22.53 20.66 7.64
N GLN A 171 -23.29 20.89 6.57
CA GLN A 171 -22.90 20.59 5.19
C GLN A 171 -22.80 21.92 4.44
N SER A 172 -21.62 22.52 4.46
CA SER A 172 -21.26 23.62 3.57
C SER A 172 -19.74 23.70 3.47
N GLY A 173 -19.17 23.05 2.45
CA GLY A 173 -17.72 23.14 2.22
C GLY A 173 -17.14 22.32 1.08
N LEU A 174 -17.83 21.31 0.56
CA LEU A 174 -17.22 20.40 -0.45
C LEU A 174 -17.88 20.43 -1.84
N TYR A 175 -18.88 21.28 -2.06
CA TYR A 175 -19.57 21.40 -3.36
C TYR A 175 -19.15 22.60 -4.22
N LEU A 176 -18.09 23.34 -3.87
CA LEU A 176 -17.65 24.52 -4.63
C LEU A 176 -16.31 24.38 -5.38
N VAL A 177 -15.58 23.26 -5.25
CA VAL A 177 -14.29 23.07 -5.98
C VAL A 177 -14.44 22.16 -7.21
N TRP A 178 -15.49 21.34 -7.27
CA TRP A 178 -15.69 20.43 -8.39
C TRP A 178 -16.31 21.08 -9.64
N THR A 179 -16.91 22.26 -9.50
CA THR A 179 -17.48 23.04 -10.62
C THR A 179 -16.52 24.08 -11.22
N LEU A 180 -15.32 24.26 -10.66
CA LEU A 180 -14.32 25.23 -11.16
C LEU A 180 -13.13 24.60 -11.91
N LEU A 181 -13.05 23.27 -11.99
CA LEU A 181 -12.01 22.55 -12.75
C LEU A 181 -12.52 21.81 -14.00
N SER A 182 -13.75 22.10 -14.45
CA SER A 182 -14.29 21.63 -15.75
C SER A 182 -14.37 22.72 -16.82
N ALA A 183 -13.97 23.96 -16.51
CA ALA A 183 -14.06 25.10 -17.42
C ALA A 183 -12.71 25.56 -18.03
N ARG A 184 -11.67 24.70 -18.03
CA ARG A 184 -10.36 25.06 -18.59
C ARG A 184 -9.73 24.01 -19.52
N CYS A 185 -10.56 23.20 -20.18
CA CYS A 185 -10.18 22.34 -21.32
C CYS A 185 -11.07 22.61 -22.56
N ALA A 186 -11.40 23.88 -22.79
CA ALA A 186 -12.04 24.34 -24.03
C ALA A 186 -11.34 25.61 -24.53
N HIS A 187 -10.02 25.57 -24.68
CA HIS A 187 -9.29 26.34 -25.69
C HIS A 187 -7.84 25.84 -25.76
N VAL A 188 -7.40 25.56 -27.00
CA VAL A 188 -6.14 24.93 -27.47
C VAL A 188 -6.26 23.43 -27.71
#